data_AF-A0A6P6SNI2-F1
#
_entry.id   AF-A0A6P6SNI2-F1
#
_cell.length_a   1.000
_cell.length_b   1.000
_cell.length_c   1.000
_cell.angle_alpha   90.00
_cell.angle_beta   90.00
_cell.angle_gamma   90.00
#
_symmetry.space_group_name_H-M   'P 1'
#
loop_
_entity.id
_entity.type
_entity.pdbx_description
1 polymer ?
#
loop_
_entity_poly.entity_id
_entity_poly.type
_entity_poly.pdbx_seq_one_letter_code
_entity_poly.pdbx_strand_id
1 'polypeptide(L)'
;KAKIRRAVEAEGIPYTYLVSNGFAGYLNYFLNPFGDSSSASPPRDKIVILDDGNPKVVFSKQEDIAAYTIKAADDPRTLNKIVYLRPPANTLSYNEIVSLWERKIGQTLEKIYLPEKEVLEKIQEASMPLKFILSLGYTVLVKGEMANFEIEASLGMEATDVYPDVKCTALDEYLNQFVSE
;
A
#
# COMPACT_ATOMS: atom_id res chain seq x y z
N LYS A 1 0.97 -13.34 12.06
CA LYS A 1 -0.36 -13.29 11.41
C LYS A 1 -0.79 -14.63 10.81
N ALA A 2 -0.04 -15.25 9.89
CA ALA A 2 -0.42 -16.54 9.28
C ALA A 2 -0.74 -17.67 10.30
N LYS A 3 0.08 -17.82 11.35
CA LYS A 3 -0.18 -18.80 12.43
C LYS A 3 -1.53 -18.57 13.15
N ILE A 4 -1.93 -17.31 13.34
CA ILE A 4 -3.22 -16.96 13.94
C ILE A 4 -4.35 -17.37 13.00
N ARG A 5 -4.21 -17.11 11.70
CA ARG A 5 -5.20 -17.51 10.70
C ARG A 5 -5.43 -19.03 10.71
N ARG A 6 -4.35 -19.80 10.72
CA ARG A 6 -4.43 -21.28 10.82
C ARG A 6 -5.10 -21.74 12.11
N ALA A 7 -4.83 -21.09 13.24
CA ALA A 7 -5.49 -21.43 14.51
C ALA A 7 -6.99 -21.12 14.47
N VAL A 8 -7.39 -19.94 13.96
CA VAL A 8 -8.81 -19.54 13.78
C VAL A 8 -9.54 -20.55 12.90
N GLU A 9 -8.94 -20.92 11.77
CA GLU A 9 -9.50 -21.91 10.83
C GLU A 9 -9.62 -23.30 11.47
N ALA A 10 -8.60 -23.76 12.22
CA ALA A 10 -8.60 -25.07 12.87
C ALA A 10 -9.67 -25.20 13.97
N GLU A 11 -9.96 -24.11 14.68
CA GLU A 11 -11.00 -24.05 15.70
C GLU A 11 -12.41 -23.82 15.11
N GLY A 12 -12.54 -23.70 13.78
CA GLY A 12 -13.83 -23.45 13.12
C GLY A 12 -14.46 -22.11 13.47
N ILE A 13 -13.65 -21.13 13.93
CA ILE A 13 -14.12 -19.80 14.32
C ILE A 13 -14.49 -19.03 13.03
N PRO A 14 -15.71 -18.45 12.94
CA PRO A 14 -16.09 -17.58 11.82
C PRO A 14 -15.10 -16.42 11.65
N TYR A 15 -14.63 -16.18 10.43
CA TYR A 15 -13.65 -15.13 10.18
C TYR A 15 -13.89 -14.34 8.90
N THR A 16 -13.35 -13.13 8.88
CA THR A 16 -13.09 -12.37 7.65
C THR A 16 -11.67 -11.83 7.75
N TYR A 17 -10.82 -12.14 6.77
CA TYR A 17 -9.47 -11.59 6.72
C TYR A 17 -9.43 -10.40 5.79
N LEU A 18 -9.48 -9.19 6.36
CA LEU A 18 -9.31 -7.97 5.58
C LEU A 18 -7.84 -7.73 5.25
N VAL A 19 -7.54 -7.61 3.96
CA VAL A 19 -6.24 -7.20 3.41
C VAL A 19 -6.39 -5.77 2.88
N SER A 20 -6.13 -4.81 3.77
CA SER A 20 -6.28 -3.38 3.49
C SER A 20 -5.17 -2.77 2.63
N ASN A 21 -4.08 -3.51 2.41
CA ASN A 21 -2.83 -3.01 1.83
C ASN A 21 -2.25 -1.83 2.63
N GLY A 22 -1.71 -0.81 1.97
CA GLY A 22 -1.07 0.34 2.60
C GLY A 22 -2.07 1.38 3.10
N PHE A 23 -1.78 2.00 4.25
CA PHE A 23 -2.50 3.19 4.69
C PHE A 23 -1.87 4.42 4.05
N ALA A 24 -2.69 5.29 3.47
CA ALA A 24 -2.21 6.49 2.79
C ALA A 24 -1.44 7.43 3.73
N GLY A 25 -1.77 7.46 5.04
CA GLY A 25 -0.99 8.19 6.05
C GLY A 25 0.47 7.72 6.23
N TYR A 26 0.78 6.50 5.80
CA TYR A 26 2.15 5.96 5.81
C TYR A 26 2.84 6.03 4.46
N LEU A 27 2.19 6.58 3.43
CA LEU A 27 2.74 6.67 2.08
C LEU A 27 4.11 7.38 2.05
N ASN A 28 4.32 8.39 2.89
CA ASN A 28 5.58 9.13 2.88
C ASN A 28 6.80 8.28 3.30
N TYR A 29 6.63 7.26 4.14
CA TYR A 29 7.72 6.32 4.46
C TYR A 29 8.18 5.51 3.25
N PHE A 30 7.31 5.37 2.24
CA PHE A 30 7.64 4.73 0.97
C PHE A 30 8.15 5.72 -0.06
N LEU A 31 7.62 6.96 -0.07
CA LEU A 31 8.09 8.03 -0.97
C LEU A 31 9.46 8.60 -0.58
N ASN A 32 9.83 8.49 0.69
CA ASN A 32 11.08 9.00 1.22
C ASN A 32 11.74 8.01 2.21
N PRO A 33 12.08 6.79 1.78
CA PRO A 33 12.52 5.72 2.69
C PRO A 33 13.86 6.02 3.38
N PHE A 34 14.64 6.98 2.86
CA PHE A 34 15.96 7.36 3.39
C PHE A 34 16.03 8.81 3.87
N GLY A 35 14.96 9.60 3.71
CA GLY A 35 14.94 10.99 4.17
C GLY A 35 14.37 11.13 5.56
N ASP A 36 14.03 12.36 5.92
CA ASP A 36 13.44 12.64 7.22
C ASP A 36 12.05 12.01 7.33
N SER A 37 12.01 10.90 8.06
CA SER A 37 10.80 10.15 8.37
C SER A 37 9.77 10.92 9.22
N SER A 38 10.14 12.12 9.71
CA SER A 38 9.24 13.06 10.39
C SER A 38 8.58 14.07 9.44
N SER A 39 9.03 14.18 8.19
CA SER A 39 8.32 14.97 7.18
C SER A 39 6.94 14.36 6.93
N ALA A 40 5.89 15.16 7.05
CA ALA A 40 4.53 14.74 6.72
C ALA A 40 4.29 14.76 5.19
N SER A 41 5.13 15.48 4.44
CA SER A 41 4.94 15.76 3.02
C SER A 41 5.83 14.91 2.11
N PRO A 42 5.33 14.53 0.92
CA PRO A 42 6.14 13.92 -0.14
C PRO A 42 7.32 14.80 -0.57
N PRO A 43 8.43 14.21 -1.06
CA PRO A 43 9.58 14.98 -1.55
C PRO A 43 9.25 15.90 -2.72
N ARG A 44 9.82 17.11 -2.75
CA ARG A 44 9.62 18.11 -3.82
C ARG A 44 10.81 18.31 -4.77
N ASP A 45 12.00 17.85 -4.39
CA ASP A 45 13.21 18.01 -5.22
C ASP A 45 13.68 16.70 -5.84
N LYS A 46 13.75 15.65 -5.03
CA LYS A 46 14.37 14.38 -5.37
C LYS A 46 13.63 13.21 -4.75
N ILE A 47 13.58 12.09 -5.46
CA ILE A 47 12.95 10.87 -4.99
C ILE A 47 13.81 9.65 -5.30
N VAL A 48 13.89 8.72 -4.35
CA VAL A 48 14.51 7.40 -4.54
C VAL A 48 13.42 6.41 -4.91
N ILE A 49 13.62 5.71 -6.01
CA ILE A 49 12.76 4.64 -6.53
C ILE A 49 13.51 3.33 -6.30
N LEU A 50 12.87 2.36 -5.63
CA LEU A 50 13.48 1.06 -5.41
C LEU A 50 13.34 0.21 -6.68
N ASP A 51 14.47 -0.32 -7.14
CA ASP A 51 14.62 -1.07 -8.38
C ASP A 51 14.06 -0.34 -9.61
N ASP A 52 13.02 -0.83 -10.29
CA ASP A 52 12.44 -0.21 -11.48
C ASP A 52 11.18 0.65 -11.22
N GLY A 53 10.59 0.54 -10.03
CA GLY A 53 9.37 1.26 -9.64
C GLY A 53 8.08 0.86 -10.34
N ASN A 54 8.05 -0.28 -11.04
CA ASN A 54 6.91 -0.75 -11.83
C ASN A 54 5.91 -1.66 -11.09
N PRO A 55 6.28 -2.41 -10.03
CA PRO A 55 5.30 -3.18 -9.27
C PRO A 55 4.15 -2.35 -8.72
N LYS A 56 2.94 -2.92 -8.72
CA LYS A 56 1.73 -2.24 -8.25
C LYS A 56 1.65 -2.28 -6.74
N VAL A 57 1.34 -1.13 -6.18
CA VAL A 57 1.03 -0.90 -4.77
C VAL A 57 -0.37 -0.30 -4.63
N VAL A 58 -0.92 -0.44 -3.44
CA VAL A 58 -2.26 0.03 -3.09
C VAL A 58 -2.18 0.78 -1.78
N PHE A 59 -2.58 2.05 -1.81
CA PHE A 59 -2.71 2.89 -0.63
C PHE A 59 -4.13 3.45 -0.54
N SER A 60 -4.77 3.26 0.60
CA SER A 60 -6.13 3.76 0.84
C SER A 60 -6.18 4.62 2.09
N LYS A 61 -7.10 5.60 2.09
CA LYS A 61 -7.32 6.46 3.25
C LYS A 61 -7.85 5.62 4.41
N GLN A 62 -7.40 5.90 5.63
CA GLN A 62 -7.73 5.09 6.80
C GLN A 62 -9.24 5.05 7.08
N GLU A 63 -9.95 6.14 6.83
CA GLU A 63 -11.42 6.21 6.98
C GLU A 63 -12.14 5.28 5.98
N ASP A 64 -11.65 5.18 4.75
CA ASP A 64 -12.21 4.26 3.75
C ASP A 64 -11.98 2.82 4.18
N ILE A 65 -10.77 2.50 4.63
CA ILE A 65 -10.42 1.17 5.16
C ILE A 65 -11.38 0.80 6.29
N ALA A 66 -11.66 1.72 7.21
CA ALA A 66 -12.63 1.51 8.28
C ALA A 66 -14.04 1.26 7.74
N ALA A 67 -14.51 2.05 6.77
CA ALA A 67 -15.83 1.85 6.16
C ALA A 67 -15.98 0.46 5.53
N TYR A 68 -15.00 0.03 4.74
CA TYR A 68 -14.98 -1.32 4.15
C TYR A 68 -14.87 -2.43 5.20
N THR A 69 -14.12 -2.20 6.29
CA THR A 69 -14.01 -3.15 7.40
C THR A 69 -15.37 -3.38 8.06
N ILE A 70 -16.11 -2.30 8.36
CA ILE A 70 -17.42 -2.37 9.01
C ILE A 70 -18.43 -3.05 8.10
N LYS A 71 -18.46 -2.68 6.81
CA LYS A 71 -19.33 -3.34 5.81
C LYS A 71 -19.06 -4.84 5.73
N ALA A 72 -17.80 -5.25 5.79
CA ALA A 72 -17.41 -6.65 5.70
C ALA A 72 -17.57 -7.46 6.99
N ALA A 73 -17.74 -6.82 8.15
CA ALA A 73 -17.79 -7.52 9.43
C ALA A 73 -19.04 -8.39 9.59
N ASP A 74 -20.20 -7.86 9.17
CA ASP A 74 -21.51 -8.51 9.34
C ASP A 74 -22.13 -9.01 8.02
N ASP A 75 -21.40 -8.93 6.91
CA ASP A 75 -21.88 -9.39 5.60
C ASP A 75 -21.70 -10.91 5.46
N PRO A 76 -22.78 -11.70 5.28
CA PRO A 76 -22.67 -13.14 5.12
C PRO A 76 -21.83 -13.57 3.89
N ARG A 77 -21.66 -12.70 2.89
CA ARG A 77 -20.82 -12.95 1.71
C ARG A 77 -19.34 -13.08 2.09
N THR A 78 -18.88 -12.41 3.15
CA THR A 78 -17.47 -12.39 3.57
C THR A 78 -17.12 -13.49 4.58
N LEU A 79 -18.11 -14.26 5.04
CA LEU A 79 -17.93 -15.34 6.00
C LEU A 79 -16.89 -16.36 5.51
N ASN A 80 -15.83 -16.53 6.29
CA ASN A 80 -14.69 -17.40 6.03
C ASN A 80 -13.96 -17.06 4.72
N LYS A 81 -13.87 -15.76 4.39
CA LYS A 81 -13.20 -15.25 3.17
C LYS A 81 -12.09 -14.27 3.49
N ILE A 82 -11.23 -14.07 2.50
CA ILE A 82 -10.29 -12.95 2.45
C ILE A 82 -10.94 -11.81 1.65
N VAL A 83 -11.01 -10.62 2.23
CA VAL A 83 -11.51 -9.42 1.54
C VAL A 83 -10.32 -8.52 1.27
N TYR A 84 -10.04 -8.27 -0.01
CA TYR A 84 -8.96 -7.41 -0.46
C TYR A 84 -9.51 -6.03 -0.79
N LEU A 85 -8.87 -4.97 -0.29
CA LEU A 85 -9.20 -3.61 -0.72
C LEU A 85 -8.18 -3.16 -1.76
N ARG A 86 -8.55 -3.26 -3.04
CA ARG A 86 -7.70 -2.86 -4.18
C ARG A 86 -8.47 -1.95 -5.14
N PRO A 87 -8.83 -0.73 -4.72
CA PRO A 87 -9.53 0.19 -5.60
C PRO A 87 -8.70 0.45 -6.85
N PRO A 88 -9.28 0.40 -8.06
CA PRO A 88 -8.54 0.64 -9.30
C PRO A 88 -7.80 1.99 -9.30
N ALA A 89 -8.44 3.06 -8.79
CA ALA A 89 -7.85 4.40 -8.70
C ALA A 89 -6.64 4.50 -7.73
N ASN A 90 -6.46 3.50 -6.86
CA ASN A 90 -5.41 3.48 -5.85
C ASN A 90 -4.38 2.38 -6.10
N THR A 91 -4.57 1.58 -7.16
CA THR A 91 -3.67 0.49 -7.55
C THR A 91 -2.70 0.99 -8.61
N LEU A 92 -1.57 1.52 -8.15
CA LEU A 92 -0.62 2.28 -8.95
C LEU A 92 0.80 1.75 -8.75
N SER A 93 1.66 1.92 -9.74
CA SER A 93 3.10 1.71 -9.58
C SER A 93 3.73 2.91 -8.89
N TYR A 94 4.92 2.73 -8.35
CA TYR A 94 5.65 3.84 -7.74
C TYR A 94 5.94 4.95 -8.78
N ASN A 95 6.28 4.58 -10.01
CA ASN A 95 6.43 5.54 -11.13
C ASN A 95 5.15 6.34 -11.41
N GLU A 96 3.98 5.71 -11.35
CA GLU A 96 2.68 6.39 -11.54
C GLU A 96 2.38 7.34 -10.37
N ILE A 97 2.70 6.96 -9.13
CA ILE A 97 2.55 7.82 -7.94
C ILE A 97 3.48 9.04 -8.04
N VAL A 98 4.74 8.85 -8.43
CA VAL A 98 5.67 9.95 -8.67
C VAL A 98 5.13 10.88 -9.76
N SER A 99 4.63 10.33 -10.86
CA SER A 99 4.05 11.12 -11.95
C SER A 99 2.80 11.90 -11.52
N LEU A 100 1.96 11.34 -10.65
CA LEU A 100 0.83 12.03 -10.04
C LEU A 100 1.31 13.21 -9.20
N TRP A 101 2.32 12.99 -8.37
CA TRP A 101 2.88 14.03 -7.51
C TRP A 101 3.53 15.17 -8.29
N GLU A 102 4.36 14.85 -9.29
CA GLU A 102 4.99 15.83 -10.20
C GLU A 102 3.96 16.74 -10.87
N ARG A 103 2.84 16.19 -11.35
CA ARG A 103 1.74 16.98 -11.92
C ARG A 103 1.12 17.94 -10.92
N LYS A 104 1.01 17.54 -9.65
CA LYS A 104 0.40 18.37 -8.60
C LYS A 104 1.29 19.52 -8.17
N ILE A 105 2.60 19.29 -8.07
CA ILE A 105 3.56 20.33 -7.70
C ILE A 105 4.05 21.16 -8.90
N GLY A 106 3.72 20.76 -10.13
CA GLY A 106 4.15 21.46 -11.34
C GLY A 106 5.66 21.38 -11.61
N GLN A 107 6.33 20.38 -11.05
CA GLN A 107 7.79 20.20 -11.11
C GLN A 107 8.14 18.74 -11.35
N THR A 108 9.19 18.51 -12.14
CA THR A 108 9.82 17.19 -12.31
C THR A 108 10.86 16.97 -11.23
N LEU A 109 10.78 15.84 -10.52
CA LEU A 109 11.73 15.41 -9.51
C LEU A 109 12.98 14.79 -10.13
N GLU A 110 14.13 14.98 -9.48
CA GLU A 110 15.31 14.14 -9.70
C GLU A 110 14.98 12.71 -9.25
N LYS A 111 14.97 11.77 -10.19
CA LYS A 111 14.68 10.35 -9.92
C LYS A 111 15.99 9.58 -9.78
N ILE A 112 16.18 8.93 -8.64
CA ILE A 112 17.28 7.98 -8.44
C ILE A 112 16.71 6.58 -8.30
N TYR A 113 17.09 5.72 -9.22
CA TYR A 113 16.78 4.30 -9.15
C TYR A 113 17.85 3.60 -8.32
N LEU A 114 17.42 2.91 -7.26
CA LEU A 114 18.28 2.15 -6.37
C LEU A 114 18.14 0.65 -6.71
N PRO A 115 19.12 0.01 -7.36
CA PRO A 115 19.02 -1.37 -7.82
C PRO A 115 18.68 -2.34 -6.68
N GLU A 116 17.93 -3.41 -6.98
CA GLU A 116 17.52 -4.43 -5.99
C GLU A 116 18.68 -4.87 -5.06
N LYS A 117 19.85 -5.13 -5.64
CA LYS A 117 21.04 -5.56 -4.90
C LYS A 117 21.45 -4.54 -3.82
N GLU A 118 21.46 -3.26 -4.16
CA GLU A 118 21.81 -2.18 -3.22
C GLU A 118 20.71 -2.00 -2.15
N VAL A 119 19.44 -2.22 -2.50
CA VAL A 119 18.34 -2.23 -1.51
C VAL A 119 18.58 -3.32 -0.46
N LEU A 120 18.95 -4.52 -0.90
CA LEU A 120 19.24 -5.65 -0.01
C LEU A 120 20.45 -5.39 0.90
N GLU A 121 21.53 -4.82 0.36
CA GLU A 121 22.71 -4.44 1.14
C GLU A 121 22.33 -3.43 2.23
N LYS A 122 21.57 -2.37 1.89
CA LYS A 122 21.09 -1.39 2.86
C LYS A 122 20.17 -2.00 3.94
N ILE A 123 19.35 -2.98 3.59
CA ILE A 123 18.52 -3.71 4.59
C ILE A 123 19.41 -4.47 5.58
N GLN A 124 20.51 -5.08 5.12
CA GLN A 124 21.41 -5.81 6.01
C GLN A 124 22.13 -4.88 6.98
N GLU A 125 22.58 -3.72 6.50
CA GLU A 125 23.31 -2.71 7.27
C GLU A 125 22.41 -1.89 8.21
N ALA A 126 21.13 -1.72 7.89
CA ALA A 126 20.21 -0.92 8.68
C ALA A 126 19.90 -1.54 10.05
N SER A 127 19.69 -0.67 11.05
CA SER A 127 19.12 -1.02 12.35
C SER A 127 17.62 -0.70 12.41
N MET A 128 16.94 -1.15 13.47
CA MET A 128 15.54 -0.78 13.70
C MET A 128 15.42 0.71 14.06
N PRO A 129 14.38 1.43 13.58
CA PRO A 129 13.23 0.94 12.80
C PRO A 129 13.44 0.91 11.28
N LEU A 130 14.51 1.52 10.76
CA LEU A 130 14.75 1.66 9.31
C LEU A 130 14.79 0.31 8.58
N LYS A 131 15.43 -0.71 9.17
CA LYS A 131 15.47 -2.06 8.62
C LYS A 131 14.08 -2.62 8.30
N PHE A 132 13.10 -2.35 9.17
CA PHE A 132 11.72 -2.80 8.96
C PHE A 132 11.06 -2.06 7.80
N ILE A 133 11.22 -0.74 7.73
CA ILE A 133 10.68 0.09 6.63
C ILE A 133 11.26 -0.35 5.30
N LEU A 134 12.59 -0.53 5.21
CA LEU A 134 13.24 -0.97 3.98
C LEU A 134 12.86 -2.41 3.60
N SER A 135 12.73 -3.32 4.57
CA SER A 135 12.29 -4.70 4.29
C SER A 135 10.85 -4.73 3.77
N LEU A 136 9.98 -3.91 4.34
CA LEU A 136 8.59 -3.76 3.88
C LEU A 136 8.55 -3.13 2.48
N GLY A 137 9.31 -2.05 2.26
CA GLY A 137 9.49 -1.39 0.98
C GLY A 137 9.97 -2.36 -0.10
N TYR A 138 11.02 -3.15 0.17
CA TYR A 138 11.51 -4.18 -0.74
C TYR A 138 10.43 -5.20 -1.12
N THR A 139 9.69 -5.70 -0.13
CA THR A 139 8.63 -6.70 -0.35
C THR A 139 7.54 -6.17 -1.28
N VAL A 140 7.14 -4.91 -1.13
CA VAL A 140 5.98 -4.36 -1.85
C VAL A 140 6.36 -3.59 -3.13
N LEU A 141 7.48 -2.86 -3.13
CA LEU A 141 7.94 -2.02 -4.25
C LEU A 141 8.88 -2.74 -5.21
N VAL A 142 9.60 -3.78 -4.76
CA VAL A 142 10.52 -4.55 -5.61
C VAL A 142 9.92 -5.91 -5.96
N LYS A 143 9.47 -6.69 -4.97
CA LYS A 143 8.86 -8.00 -5.22
C LYS A 143 7.40 -7.95 -5.65
N GLY A 144 6.73 -6.81 -5.49
CA GLY A 144 5.35 -6.63 -5.95
C GLY A 144 4.32 -7.46 -5.20
N GLU A 145 4.63 -7.94 -3.98
CA GLU A 145 3.76 -8.83 -3.22
C GLU A 145 2.47 -8.16 -2.72
N MET A 146 2.28 -6.86 -2.98
CA MET A 146 1.07 -6.13 -2.59
C MET A 146 -0.09 -6.34 -3.56
N ALA A 147 0.15 -6.22 -4.88
CA ALA A 147 -0.92 -6.23 -5.87
C ALA A 147 -0.59 -6.92 -7.22
N ASN A 148 0.60 -7.52 -7.40
CA ASN A 148 0.96 -8.20 -8.64
C ASN A 148 0.47 -9.67 -8.69
N PHE A 149 -0.69 -9.96 -8.09
CA PHE A 149 -1.29 -11.29 -8.11
C PHE A 149 -2.80 -11.22 -8.22
N GLU A 150 -3.38 -12.20 -8.90
CA GLU A 150 -4.82 -12.35 -9.03
C GLU A 150 -5.44 -12.88 -7.74
N ILE A 151 -6.59 -12.32 -7.36
CA ILE A 151 -7.35 -12.82 -6.22
C ILE A 151 -8.07 -14.09 -6.68
N GLU A 152 -7.75 -15.22 -6.06
CA GLU A 152 -8.48 -16.46 -6.30
C GLU A 152 -9.91 -16.32 -5.77
N ALA A 153 -10.90 -16.30 -6.67
CA ALA A 153 -12.32 -16.09 -6.33
C ALA A 153 -12.87 -17.13 -5.33
N SER A 154 -12.25 -18.32 -5.25
CA SER A 154 -12.62 -19.36 -4.28
C SER A 154 -12.23 -18.96 -2.84
N LEU A 155 -11.15 -18.19 -2.68
CA LEU A 155 -10.54 -17.82 -1.39
C LEU A 155 -10.85 -16.40 -0.95
N GLY A 156 -11.03 -15.48 -1.90
CA GLY A 156 -11.24 -14.08 -1.58
C GLY A 156 -12.00 -13.29 -2.64
N MET A 157 -12.26 -12.04 -2.29
CA MET A 157 -13.01 -11.09 -3.10
C MET A 157 -12.42 -9.69 -2.96
N GLU A 158 -12.69 -8.85 -3.95
CA GLU A 158 -12.34 -7.44 -3.93
C GLU A 158 -13.48 -6.63 -3.29
N ALA A 159 -13.15 -5.70 -2.40
CA ALA A 159 -14.11 -4.98 -1.58
C ALA A 159 -14.96 -3.97 -2.36
N THR A 160 -14.36 -3.24 -3.30
CA THR A 160 -15.06 -2.29 -4.19
C THR A 160 -16.06 -2.98 -5.13
N ASP A 161 -15.83 -4.24 -5.52
CA ASP A 161 -16.80 -5.05 -6.27
C ASP A 161 -18.01 -5.45 -5.40
N VAL A 162 -17.76 -5.76 -4.12
CA VAL A 162 -18.77 -6.22 -3.17
C VAL A 162 -19.61 -5.07 -2.61
N TYR A 163 -19.01 -3.89 -2.47
CA TYR A 163 -19.60 -2.67 -1.91
C TYR A 163 -19.43 -1.46 -2.83
N PRO A 164 -20.04 -1.46 -4.04
CA PRO A 164 -19.89 -0.37 -5.01
C PRO A 164 -20.51 0.96 -4.53
N ASP A 165 -21.34 0.94 -3.48
CA ASP A 165 -21.93 2.11 -2.85
C ASP A 165 -20.95 2.87 -1.94
N VAL A 166 -19.87 2.23 -1.50
CA VAL A 166 -18.86 2.83 -0.62
C VAL A 166 -17.86 3.62 -1.46
N LYS A 167 -17.91 4.95 -1.35
CA LYS A 167 -16.92 5.82 -2.01
C LYS A 167 -15.55 5.61 -1.37
N CYS A 168 -14.54 5.37 -2.21
CA CYS A 168 -13.13 5.37 -1.80
C CYS A 168 -12.47 6.64 -2.34
N THR A 169 -11.72 7.34 -1.48
CA THR A 169 -10.89 8.48 -1.88
C THR A 169 -9.78 8.00 -2.81
N ALA A 170 -9.74 8.58 -4.01
CA ALA A 170 -8.68 8.30 -4.97
C ALA A 170 -7.32 8.74 -4.42
N LEU A 171 -6.24 8.01 -4.70
CA LEU A 171 -4.91 8.41 -4.24
C LEU A 171 -4.50 9.78 -4.79
N ASP A 172 -4.92 10.11 -6.02
CA ASP A 172 -4.78 11.44 -6.59
C ASP A 172 -5.46 12.53 -5.73
N GLU A 173 -6.68 12.28 -5.26
CA GLU A 173 -7.39 13.22 -4.39
C GLU A 173 -6.69 13.36 -3.03
N TYR A 174 -6.26 12.23 -2.45
CA TYR A 174 -5.53 12.22 -1.18
C TYR A 174 -4.26 13.06 -1.24
N LEU A 175 -3.51 13.01 -2.33
CA LEU A 175 -2.25 13.75 -2.46
C LEU A 175 -2.44 15.28 -2.53
N ASN A 176 -3.65 15.79 -2.82
CA ASN A 176 -3.90 17.24 -2.88
C ASN A 176 -3.64 17.95 -1.55
N GLN A 177 -3.81 17.26 -0.41
CA GLN A 177 -3.63 17.86 0.91
C GLN A 177 -2.19 18.33 1.16
N PHE A 178 -1.21 17.79 0.42
CA PHE A 178 0.19 18.12 0.58
C PHE A 178 0.66 19.25 -0.34
N VAL A 179 -0.16 19.70 -1.30
CA VAL A 179 0.27 20.66 -2.34
C VAL A 179 0.45 22.09 -1.80
N SER A 180 -0.30 22.46 -0.78
CA SER A 180 -0.27 23.81 -0.18
C SER A 180 0.78 24.01 0.92
N GLU A 181 1.59 22.98 1.21
CA GLU A 181 2.73 23.08 2.14
C GLU A 181 3.99 23.68 1.49
#